data_AF-A0A2G8HUM4-F1
#
_entry.id   AF-A0A2G8HUM4-F1
#
_cell.length_a   1.000
_cell.length_b   1.000
_cell.length_c   1.000
_cell.angle_alpha   90.00
_cell.angle_beta   90.00
_cell.angle_gamma   90.00
#
_symmetry.space_group_name_H-M   'P 1'
#
loop_
_entity.id
_entity.type
_entity.pdbx_description
1 polymer ?
#
loop_
_entity_poly.entity_id
_entity_poly.type
_entity_poly.pdbx_seq_one_letter_code
_entity_poly.pdbx_strand_id
1 'polypeptide(L)'
;MSKSKIKVIEANSLEVLFECDFEDHEKAFDYARRMEEMGIEIKVHAPSLSETLAVSLGADEADLSTLRNEVDEEIASHIQNDEHGCVVCMPEDPNLPKQ
;
A
#
# COMPACT_ATOMS: atom_id res chain seq x y z
N MET A 1 22.15 -5.96 0.82
CA MET A 1 20.90 -6.39 0.16
C MET A 1 19.77 -6.03 1.08
N SER A 2 18.96 -5.03 0.73
CA SER A 2 17.79 -4.68 1.53
C SER A 2 16.81 -5.86 1.49
N LYS A 3 16.26 -6.28 2.63
CA LYS A 3 15.25 -7.35 2.67
C LYS A 3 13.86 -6.85 2.26
N SER A 4 13.65 -5.54 2.28
CA SER A 4 12.38 -4.88 2.01
C SER A 4 12.39 -4.28 0.60
N LYS A 5 11.78 -4.99 -0.35
CA LYS A 5 11.62 -4.54 -1.74
C LYS A 5 10.23 -3.99 -2.00
N ILE A 6 10.14 -3.05 -2.93
CA ILE A 6 8.87 -2.60 -3.50
C ILE A 6 8.46 -3.59 -4.59
N LYS A 7 7.19 -4.00 -4.59
CA LYS A 7 6.65 -4.98 -5.54
C LYS A 7 5.45 -4.40 -6.27
N VAL A 8 5.38 -4.62 -7.57
CA VAL A 8 4.17 -4.41 -8.38
C VAL A 8 3.56 -5.78 -8.65
N ILE A 9 2.33 -5.96 -8.19
CA ILE A 9 1.64 -7.26 -8.16
C ILE A 9 0.38 -7.15 -9.01
N GLU A 10 0.10 -8.11 -9.88
CA GLU A 10 -1.18 -8.17 -10.60
C GLU A 10 -2.29 -8.58 -9.64
N ALA A 11 -3.43 -7.88 -9.69
CA ALA A 11 -4.46 -7.97 -8.66
C ALA A 11 -5.17 -9.34 -8.60
N ASN A 12 -5.35 -10.02 -9.75
CA ASN A 12 -6.14 -11.24 -9.83
C ASN A 12 -5.33 -12.52 -9.58
N SER A 13 -4.14 -12.60 -10.17
CA SER A 13 -3.21 -13.74 -10.13
C SER A 13 -2.25 -13.67 -8.95
N LEU A 14 -2.11 -12.50 -8.32
CA LEU A 14 -1.13 -12.22 -7.28
C LEU A 14 0.32 -12.43 -7.73
N GLU A 15 0.56 -12.43 -9.05
CA GLU A 15 1.88 -12.55 -9.62
C GLU A 15 2.68 -11.25 -9.44
N VAL A 16 3.95 -11.38 -9.02
CA VAL A 16 4.87 -10.24 -8.95
C VAL A 16 5.38 -9.93 -10.34
N LEU A 17 4.90 -8.84 -10.93
CA LEU A 17 5.28 -8.41 -12.29
C LEU A 17 6.60 -7.64 -12.29
N PHE A 18 6.90 -6.94 -11.21
CA PHE A 18 8.11 -6.13 -11.08
C PHE A 18 8.51 -6.00 -9.60
N GLU A 19 9.81 -5.95 -9.33
CA GLU A 19 10.36 -5.66 -8.01
C GLU A 19 11.60 -4.76 -8.10
N CYS A 20 11.76 -3.86 -7.13
CA CYS A 20 12.94 -2.99 -7.02
C CYS A 20 13.26 -2.66 -5.56
N ASP A 21 14.47 -2.15 -5.32
CA ASP A 21 14.84 -1.56 -4.04
C ASP A 21 14.12 -0.21 -3.84
N PHE A 22 14.07 0.26 -2.59
CA PHE A 22 13.39 1.51 -2.23
C PHE A 22 13.96 2.75 -2.95
N GLU A 23 15.28 2.78 -3.18
CA GLU A 23 15.96 3.87 -3.91
C GLU A 23 15.41 4.04 -5.34
N ASP A 24 14.88 2.96 -5.90
CA ASP A 24 14.35 2.88 -7.26
C ASP A 24 12.81 2.95 -7.33
N HIS A 25 12.14 3.39 -6.26
CA HIS A 25 10.67 3.37 -6.16
C HIS A 25 9.95 4.03 -7.34
N GLU A 26 10.50 5.10 -7.92
CA GLU A 26 9.95 5.77 -9.10
C GLU A 26 9.73 4.79 -10.27
N LYS A 27 10.65 3.83 -10.46
CA LYS A 27 10.52 2.82 -11.51
C LYS A 27 9.34 1.88 -11.29
N ALA A 28 9.02 1.55 -10.03
CA ALA A 28 7.87 0.72 -9.71
C ALA A 28 6.56 1.46 -10.04
N PHE A 29 6.46 2.75 -9.73
CA PHE A 29 5.29 3.56 -10.07
C PHE A 29 5.14 3.80 -11.58
N ASP A 30 6.24 4.03 -12.30
CA ASP A 30 6.23 4.11 -13.77
C ASP A 30 5.88 2.78 -14.43
N TYR A 31 6.30 1.65 -13.85
CA TYR A 31 5.90 0.32 -14.30
C TYR A 31 4.40 0.10 -14.07
N ALA A 32 3.93 0.38 -12.85
CA ALA A 32 2.53 0.30 -12.46
C ALA A 32 1.62 1.08 -13.43
N ARG A 33 1.92 2.35 -13.69
CA ARG A 33 1.16 3.19 -14.62
C ARG A 33 1.07 2.56 -16.02
N ARG A 34 2.17 2.03 -16.55
CA ARG A 34 2.17 1.36 -17.86
C ARG A 34 1.31 0.10 -17.88
N MET A 35 1.25 -0.66 -16.78
CA MET A 35 0.39 -1.83 -16.68
C MET A 35 -1.09 -1.43 -16.66
N GLU A 36 -1.44 -0.39 -15.89
CA GLU A 36 -2.79 0.15 -15.83
C GLU A 36 -3.25 0.69 -17.20
N GLU A 37 -2.36 1.38 -17.93
CA GLU A 37 -2.62 1.86 -19.30
C GLU A 37 -2.90 0.70 -20.29
N MET A 38 -2.37 -0.49 -20.04
CA MET A 38 -2.67 -1.70 -20.81
C MET A 38 -3.94 -2.44 -20.34
N GLY A 39 -4.63 -1.90 -19.32
CA GLY A 39 -5.82 -2.52 -18.73
C GLY A 39 -5.53 -3.64 -17.74
N ILE A 40 -4.32 -3.71 -17.20
CA ILE A 40 -3.94 -4.66 -16.16
C ILE A 40 -4.14 -4.00 -14.80
N GLU A 41 -4.95 -4.61 -13.94
CA GLU A 41 -5.14 -4.16 -12.58
C GLU A 41 -3.95 -4.57 -11.71
N ILE A 42 -3.30 -3.59 -11.08
CA ILE A 42 -2.09 -3.81 -10.29
C ILE A 42 -2.24 -3.26 -8.87
N LYS A 43 -1.45 -3.81 -7.96
CA LYS A 43 -1.24 -3.33 -6.61
C LYS A 43 0.25 -3.08 -6.39
N VAL A 44 0.61 -1.86 -6.00
CA VAL A 44 1.97 -1.56 -5.55
C VAL A 44 2.06 -1.81 -4.05
N HIS A 45 2.92 -2.74 -3.66
CA HIS A 45 3.26 -2.98 -2.27
C HIS A 45 4.62 -2.33 -1.96
N ALA A 46 4.58 -1.22 -1.24
CA ALA A 46 5.76 -0.56 -0.69
C ALA A 46 5.80 -0.79 0.83
N PRO A 47 6.86 -1.41 1.37
CA PRO A 47 7.00 -1.60 2.81
C PRO A 47 7.06 -0.28 3.57
N SER A 48 6.32 -0.18 4.66
CA SER A 48 6.35 0.95 5.58
C SER A 48 7.65 1.00 6.41
N LEU A 49 7.85 2.10 7.13
CA LEU A 49 9.00 2.25 8.04
C LEU A 49 8.97 1.22 9.17
N SER A 50 7.80 0.96 9.75
CA SER A 50 7.62 -0.02 10.83
C SER A 50 7.89 -1.44 10.33
N GLU A 51 7.39 -1.82 9.15
CA GLU A 51 7.68 -3.11 8.54
C GLU A 51 9.18 -3.26 8.21
N THR A 52 9.80 -2.22 7.66
CA THR A 52 11.23 -2.25 7.33
C THR A 52 12.11 -2.38 8.59
N LEU A 53 11.72 -1.74 9.69
CA LEU A 53 12.37 -1.91 10.98
C LEU A 53 12.15 -3.32 11.54
N ALA A 54 10.91 -3.83 11.52
CA ALA A 54 10.59 -5.17 12.01
C ALA A 54 11.42 -6.25 11.30
N VAL A 55 11.49 -6.20 9.96
CA VAL A 55 12.33 -7.11 9.16
C VAL A 55 13.82 -6.99 9.53
N SER A 56 14.29 -5.78 9.79
CA SER A 56 15.68 -5.53 10.21
C SER A 56 15.99 -6.12 11.58
N LEU A 57 14.99 -6.20 12.47
CA LEU A 57 15.07 -6.84 13.79
C LEU A 57 14.85 -8.36 13.74
N GLY A 58 14.52 -8.91 12.57
CA GLY A 58 14.37 -10.35 12.35
C GLY A 58 12.94 -10.87 12.37
N ALA A 59 11.94 -9.99 12.29
CA ALA A 59 10.54 -10.37 12.17
C ALA A 59 10.30 -11.20 10.89
N ASP A 60 9.41 -12.19 11.00
CA ASP A 60 8.94 -13.00 9.87
C ASP A 60 7.59 -12.51 9.32
N GLU A 61 7.03 -13.20 8.32
CA GLU A 61 5.75 -12.78 7.72
C GLU A 61 4.56 -12.88 8.69
N ALA A 62 4.60 -13.78 9.68
CA ALA A 62 3.53 -13.88 10.69
C ALA A 62 3.59 -12.67 11.64
N ASP A 63 4.79 -12.25 12.03
CA ASP A 63 5.01 -11.03 12.80
C ASP A 63 4.57 -9.78 12.01
N LEU A 64 4.93 -9.69 10.72
CA LEU A 64 4.53 -8.57 9.85
C LEU A 64 3.02 -8.51 9.63
N SER A 65 2.36 -9.66 9.47
CA SER A 65 0.90 -9.73 9.36
C SER A 65 0.23 -9.20 10.63
N THR A 66 0.73 -9.60 11.80
CA THR A 66 0.26 -9.09 13.09
C THR A 66 0.43 -7.57 13.18
N LEU A 67 1.62 -7.06 12.86
CA LEU A 67 1.92 -5.64 12.85
C LEU A 67 0.98 -4.84 11.94
N ARG A 68 0.70 -5.34 10.73
CA ARG A 68 -0.24 -4.70 9.79
C ARG A 68 -1.65 -4.61 10.38
N ASN A 69 -2.14 -5.69 10.96
CA ASN A 69 -3.47 -5.72 11.58
C ASN A 69 -3.57 -4.76 12.76
N GLU A 70 -2.57 -4.73 13.65
CA GLU A 70 -2.54 -3.82 14.80
C GLU A 70 -2.56 -2.35 14.36
N VAL A 71 -1.80 -2.01 13.30
CA VAL A 71 -1.80 -0.65 12.73
C VAL A 71 -3.15 -0.31 12.11
N ASP A 72 -3.74 -1.22 11.34
CA ASP A 72 -5.05 -1.00 10.71
C ASP A 72 -6.17 -0.86 11.75
N GLU A 73 -6.14 -1.65 12.83
CA GLU A 73 -7.08 -1.55 13.96
C GLU A 73 -6.95 -0.21 14.69
N GLU A 74 -5.73 0.24 14.96
CA GLU A 74 -5.48 1.54 15.58
C GLU A 74 -6.03 2.66 14.69
N ILE A 75 -5.69 2.68 13.40
CA ILE A 75 -6.19 3.69 12.45
C ILE A 75 -7.73 3.67 12.40
N ALA A 76 -8.34 2.50 12.29
CA ALA A 76 -9.79 2.36 12.22
C ALA A 76 -10.50 2.89 13.48
N SER A 77 -9.93 2.67 14.66
CA SER A 77 -10.49 3.15 15.94
C SER A 77 -10.49 4.68 16.06
N HIS A 78 -9.55 5.34 15.40
CA HIS A 78 -9.42 6.80 15.38
C HIS A 78 -10.24 7.47 14.27
N ILE A 79 -10.49 6.78 13.14
CA ILE A 79 -11.34 7.31 12.05
C ILE A 79 -12.83 7.37 12.44
N GLN A 80 -13.31 6.45 13.28
CA GLN A 80 -14.74 6.37 13.63
C GLN A 80 -15.18 7.38 14.71
N ASN A 81 -14.24 7.98 15.45
CA ASN A 81 -14.54 8.81 16.62
C ASN A 81 -14.45 10.33 16.39
N ASP A 82 -14.03 10.77 15.21
CA ASP A 82 -13.96 12.20 14.90
C ASP A 82 -15.21 12.68 14.14
N GLU A 83 -16.10 13.41 14.83
CA GLU A 83 -17.16 14.25 14.24
C GLU A 83 -16.63 15.36 13.30
N HIS A 84 -15.31 15.45 13.11
CA HIS A 84 -14.65 16.37 12.20
C HIS A 84 -13.80 15.55 11.24
N GLY A 85 -14.38 15.28 10.07
CA GLY A 85 -13.83 14.37 9.06
C GLY A 85 -12.34 14.55 8.76
N CYS A 86 -11.69 13.43 8.47
CA CYS A 86 -10.33 13.34 8.00
C CYS A 86 -10.00 14.41 6.95
N VAL A 87 -8.92 15.17 7.17
CA VAL A 87 -8.46 16.25 6.25
C VAL A 87 -8.02 15.70 4.88
N VAL A 88 -7.75 14.39 4.78
CA VAL A 88 -7.23 13.72 3.57
C VAL A 88 -8.31 12.89 2.85
N CYS A 89 -9.38 12.48 3.55
CA CYS A 89 -10.49 11.75 2.96
C CYS A 89 -11.68 12.69 2.79
N MET A 90 -11.74 13.41 1.66
CA MET A 90 -12.94 14.17 1.33
C MET A 90 -14.12 13.19 1.13
N PRO A 91 -15.28 13.41 1.77
CA PRO A 91 -16.48 12.63 1.46
C PRO A 91 -16.88 12.89 0.00
N GLU A 92 -17.38 11.84 -0.68
CA GLU A 92 -17.93 11.97 -2.03
C GLU A 92 -19.11 12.96 -2.01
N ASP A 93 -18.98 14.06 -2.76
CA ASP A 93 -20.01 15.10 -2.82
C ASP A 93 -21.26 14.55 -3.55
N PRO A 94 -22.42 14.46 -2.88
CA PRO A 94 -23.65 13.94 -3.47
C PRO A 94 -24.23 14.82 -4.60
N ASN A 95 -23.64 15.98 -4.92
CA ASN A 95 -24.06 16.87 -6.01
C ASN A 95 -23.17 16.84 -7.26
N LEU A 96 -22.21 15.90 -7.38
CA LEU A 96 -21.51 15.73 -8.66
C LEU A 96 -22.47 15.21 -9.74
N PRO A 97 -22.63 15.91 -10.88
CA PRO A 97 -23.47 15.40 -11.97
C PRO A 97 -22.85 14.12 -12.50
N LYS A 98 -23.61 13.03 -12.44
CA LYS A 98 -23.24 11.75 -13.07
C LYS A 98 -23.05 12.00 -14.57
N GLN A 99 -21.84 11.75 -15.07
CA GLN A 99 -21.59 11.63 -16.51
C GLN A 99 -22.13 10.30 -17.03
#